data_AF-A0AAD4QUY3-F1
#
_entry.id   AF-A0AAD4QUY3-F1
#
_cell.length_a   1.000
_cell.length_b   1.000
_cell.length_c   1.000
_cell.angle_alpha   90.00
_cell.angle_beta   90.00
_cell.angle_gamma   90.00
#
_symmetry.space_group_name_H-M   'P 1'
#
loop_
_entity.id
_entity.type
_entity.pdbx_description
1 polymer ?
#
loop_
_entity_poly.entity_id
_entity_poly.type
_entity_poly.pdbx_seq_one_letter_code
_entity_poly.pdbx_strand_id
1 'polypeptide(L)'
;MLKKIDEASANSISSALGFFQPPPTNTSVSSCQYREVLTSNPVHNPADIGYVNHFKIYPGSNFVDLSKAYLYTEMKIEKKGKDGNWVNIAKGDNISIIQGIGVTFAKNIRVLINGREVSNYNGLLSYKNYLDYELSFSPEAKQNYLGVIGWQHSGTGVNPHNPADNGYVNRAKMFKESKVAQFYSKLNFELANQELWMVPNLEIEIEIHPHRLGGLEIDPKDADTSRSMNARKRTYVQKDS
;
A
#
# COMPACT_ATOMS: atom_id res chain seq x y z
N MET A 1 6.29 38.00 -32.81
CA MET A 1 6.03 38.27 -31.38
C MET A 1 5.50 36.98 -30.76
N LEU A 2 6.17 36.44 -29.74
CA LEU A 2 5.72 35.20 -29.08
C LEU A 2 4.43 35.52 -28.30
N LYS A 3 3.33 34.82 -28.63
CA LYS A 3 2.03 35.03 -28.00
C LYS A 3 1.94 34.16 -26.76
N LYS A 4 1.70 34.77 -25.60
CA LYS A 4 1.35 34.02 -24.39
C LYS A 4 0.01 33.32 -24.60
N ILE A 5 -0.12 32.12 -24.05
CA ILE A 5 -1.40 31.39 -24.08
C ILE A 5 -2.43 32.12 -23.21
N ASP A 6 -1.99 32.67 -22.09
CA ASP A 6 -2.78 33.52 -21.19
C ASP A 6 -1.97 34.78 -20.81
N GLU A 7 -2.62 35.94 -20.73
CA GLU A 7 -1.95 37.22 -20.44
C GLU A 7 -1.26 37.23 -19.06
N ALA A 8 -1.86 36.54 -18.07
CA ALA A 8 -1.33 36.42 -16.71
C ALA A 8 -0.20 35.39 -16.59
N SER A 9 0.07 34.58 -17.62
CA SER A 9 1.14 33.60 -17.58
C SER A 9 2.53 34.25 -17.46
N ALA A 10 3.39 33.68 -16.60
CA ALA A 10 4.76 34.13 -16.46
C ALA A 10 5.58 33.75 -17.71
N ASN A 11 6.49 34.63 -18.12
CA ASN A 11 7.48 34.27 -19.15
C ASN A 11 8.40 33.20 -18.57
N SER A 12 8.49 32.05 -19.24
CA SER A 12 9.47 31.01 -18.91
C SER A 12 10.49 30.90 -20.03
N ILE A 13 11.76 30.71 -19.66
CA ILE A 13 12.78 30.20 -20.57
C ILE A 13 12.72 28.68 -20.47
N SER A 14 12.73 28.00 -21.62
CA SER A 14 12.86 26.55 -21.64
C SER A 14 14.17 26.15 -20.96
N SER A 15 14.09 25.25 -19.99
CA SER A 15 15.26 24.69 -19.31
C SER A 15 16.25 24.03 -20.29
N ALA A 16 15.77 23.60 -21.46
CA ALA A 16 16.59 23.06 -22.54
C ALA A 16 17.48 24.09 -23.26
N LEU A 17 17.32 25.39 -23.00
CA LEU A 17 18.14 26.47 -23.60
C LEU A 17 19.06 27.14 -22.55
N GLY A 18 18.90 26.81 -21.26
CA GLY A 18 19.55 27.48 -20.14
C GLY A 18 20.58 26.62 -19.41
N PHE A 19 21.49 25.96 -20.14
CA PHE A 19 22.43 24.97 -19.57
C PHE A 19 23.43 25.51 -18.55
N PHE A 20 23.68 26.83 -18.52
CA PHE A 20 24.67 27.45 -17.64
C PHE A 20 24.06 28.38 -16.59
N GLN A 21 22.73 28.44 -16.49
CA GLN A 21 22.07 29.24 -15.46
C GLN A 21 21.90 28.42 -14.18
N PRO A 22 22.14 29.01 -13.00
CA PRO A 22 21.75 28.36 -11.76
C PRO A 22 20.23 28.14 -11.78
N PRO A 23 19.75 26.95 -11.41
CA PRO A 23 18.32 26.67 -11.42
C PRO A 23 17.58 27.65 -10.49
N PRO A 24 16.35 28.08 -10.84
CA PRO A 24 15.57 28.96 -10.00
C PRO A 24 15.34 28.32 -8.63
N THR A 25 15.52 29.11 -7.57
CA THR A 25 15.26 28.65 -6.19
C THR A 25 13.78 28.83 -5.88
N ASN A 26 13.12 27.75 -5.46
CA ASN A 26 11.75 27.83 -4.99
C ASN A 26 11.72 28.44 -3.57
N THR A 27 11.14 29.63 -3.43
CA THR A 27 10.97 30.33 -2.15
C THR A 27 9.54 30.27 -1.61
N SER A 28 8.63 29.53 -2.25
CA SER A 28 7.22 29.46 -1.84
C SER A 28 6.98 28.55 -0.63
N VAL A 29 7.95 27.69 -0.30
CA VAL A 29 7.86 26.72 0.81
C VAL A 29 8.88 27.08 1.87
N SER A 30 8.41 27.51 3.06
CA SER A 30 9.28 27.86 4.18
C SER A 30 9.77 26.64 4.96
N SER A 31 8.91 25.64 5.15
CA SER A 31 9.22 24.41 5.88
C SER A 31 8.31 23.27 5.44
N CYS A 32 8.81 22.03 5.51
CA CYS A 32 8.06 20.81 5.21
C CYS A 32 8.41 19.75 6.26
N GLN A 33 7.43 18.93 6.66
CA GLN A 33 7.62 17.84 7.61
C GLN A 33 6.78 16.63 7.21
N TYR A 34 7.32 15.44 7.46
CA TYR A 34 6.55 14.20 7.36
C TYR A 34 5.83 13.94 8.68
N ARG A 35 4.54 13.61 8.60
CA ARG A 35 3.73 13.23 9.76
C ARG A 35 3.26 11.81 9.60
N GLU A 36 3.53 10.99 10.61
CA GLU A 36 2.93 9.66 10.69
C GLU A 36 1.45 9.79 11.10
N VAL A 37 0.59 9.03 10.43
CA VAL A 37 -0.83 8.94 10.75
C VAL A 37 -1.15 7.49 10.98
N LEU A 38 -1.50 7.15 12.22
CA LEU A 38 -1.90 5.81 12.61
C LEU A 38 -3.36 5.57 12.25
N THR A 39 -3.76 4.30 12.20
CA THR A 39 -5.16 3.95 12.02
C THR A 39 -5.98 4.42 13.22
N SER A 40 -7.13 5.04 12.97
CA SER A 40 -8.05 5.45 14.04
C SER A 40 -8.76 4.25 14.69
N ASN A 41 -8.70 3.09 14.03
CA ASN A 41 -9.27 1.84 14.47
C ASN A 41 -8.21 0.72 14.55
N PRO A 42 -8.43 -0.36 15.34
CA PRO A 42 -7.47 -1.46 15.46
C PRO A 42 -7.23 -2.18 14.12
N VAL A 43 -5.99 -2.36 13.66
CA VAL A 43 -5.69 -2.94 12.33
C VAL A 43 -6.31 -4.33 12.05
N HIS A 44 -6.79 -5.03 13.08
CA HIS A 44 -7.49 -6.30 12.95
C HIS A 44 -8.65 -6.44 13.93
N ASN A 45 -9.86 -6.71 13.41
CA ASN A 45 -10.96 -7.28 14.17
C ASN A 45 -11.29 -8.69 13.62
N PRO A 46 -11.03 -9.77 14.38
CA PRO A 46 -11.26 -11.13 13.90
C PRO A 46 -12.74 -11.48 13.68
N ALA A 47 -13.68 -10.63 14.11
CA ALA A 47 -15.12 -10.82 13.90
C ALA A 47 -15.66 -10.17 12.61
N ASP A 48 -14.88 -9.34 11.90
CA ASP A 48 -15.43 -8.42 10.91
C ASP A 48 -15.09 -8.83 9.47
N ILE A 49 -16.12 -9.27 8.74
CA ILE A 49 -16.04 -9.59 7.31
C ILE A 49 -16.02 -8.26 6.55
N GLY A 50 -14.84 -7.82 6.10
CA GLY A 50 -14.69 -6.55 5.37
C GLY A 50 -14.13 -5.40 6.21
N TYR A 51 -13.33 -5.71 7.23
CA TYR A 51 -12.66 -4.73 8.07
C TYR A 51 -11.95 -3.65 7.25
N VAL A 52 -12.22 -2.39 7.56
CA VAL A 52 -11.67 -1.22 6.86
C VAL A 52 -10.66 -0.55 7.76
N ASN A 53 -9.48 -0.19 7.26
CA ASN A 53 -8.53 0.63 8.02
C ASN A 53 -8.80 2.11 7.74
N HIS A 54 -9.08 2.88 8.80
CA HIS A 54 -9.38 4.30 8.71
C HIS A 54 -8.14 5.12 9.09
N PHE A 55 -7.71 6.01 8.21
CA PHE A 55 -6.67 6.99 8.47
C PHE A 55 -7.30 8.37 8.42
N LYS A 56 -7.14 9.15 9.49
CA LYS A 56 -7.76 10.47 9.60
C LYS A 56 -6.72 11.56 9.74
N ILE A 57 -6.72 12.48 8.79
CA ILE A 57 -5.96 13.73 8.83
C ILE A 57 -6.93 14.81 9.27
N TYR A 58 -6.82 15.21 10.53
CA TYR A 58 -7.65 16.28 11.08
C TYR A 58 -7.32 17.64 10.44
N PRO A 59 -8.32 18.55 10.36
CA PRO A 59 -8.12 19.92 9.90
C PRO A 59 -6.95 20.59 10.60
N GLY A 60 -6.12 21.28 9.83
CA GLY A 60 -4.99 22.05 10.35
C GLY A 60 -4.67 23.24 9.46
N SER A 61 -3.82 24.13 9.95
CA SER A 61 -3.40 25.36 9.25
C SER A 61 -2.41 25.12 8.11
N ASN A 62 -1.83 23.92 8.01
CA ASN A 62 -0.84 23.58 7.01
C ASN A 62 -1.49 22.98 5.75
N PHE A 63 -0.89 23.23 4.60
CA PHE A 63 -1.19 22.49 3.39
C PHE A 63 -0.75 21.03 3.54
N VAL A 64 -1.48 20.11 2.91
CA VAL A 64 -1.16 18.68 2.92
C VAL A 64 -0.76 18.23 1.53
N ASP A 65 0.46 17.74 1.40
CA ASP A 65 0.96 17.14 0.16
C ASP A 65 0.63 15.65 0.11
N LEU A 66 -0.42 15.28 -0.62
CA LEU A 66 -0.79 13.88 -0.83
C LEU A 66 0.08 13.18 -1.88
N SER A 67 0.86 13.91 -2.69
CA SER A 67 1.76 13.32 -3.68
C SER A 67 2.86 12.45 -3.04
N LYS A 68 3.15 12.73 -1.78
CA LYS A 68 4.10 12.04 -0.90
C LYS A 68 3.40 11.28 0.24
N ALA A 69 2.19 10.79 -0.02
CA ALA A 69 1.48 9.90 0.90
C ALA A 69 1.96 8.46 0.71
N TYR A 70 2.59 7.92 1.76
CA TYR A 70 3.09 6.55 1.78
C TYR A 70 2.40 5.76 2.88
N LEU A 71 2.25 4.46 2.61
CA LEU A 71 1.74 3.49 3.54
C LEU A 71 2.86 2.55 3.97
N TYR A 72 3.03 2.47 5.28
CA TYR A 72 3.89 1.48 5.92
C TYR A 72 3.03 0.31 6.39
N THR A 73 3.42 -0.92 6.06
CA THR A 73 2.70 -2.12 6.45
C THR A 73 3.65 -3.17 7.00
N GLU A 74 3.22 -3.83 8.07
CA GLU A 74 3.89 -4.99 8.64
C GLU A 74 2.98 -6.20 8.50
N MET A 75 3.50 -7.29 7.93
CA MET A 75 2.72 -8.49 7.65
C MET A 75 3.45 -9.72 8.15
N LYS A 76 2.67 -10.70 8.62
CA LYS A 76 3.14 -12.02 9.05
C LYS A 76 2.20 -13.08 8.46
N ILE A 77 2.74 -14.24 8.11
CA ILE A 77 1.96 -15.39 7.67
C ILE A 77 1.94 -16.42 8.77
N GLU A 78 0.75 -16.92 9.12
CA GLU A 78 0.53 -18.02 10.06
C GLU A 78 -0.35 -19.06 9.38
N LYS A 79 -0.24 -20.32 9.81
CA LYS A 79 -1.10 -21.41 9.35
C LYS A 79 -1.98 -21.91 10.49
N LYS A 80 -3.11 -22.53 10.16
CA LYS A 80 -3.91 -23.23 11.18
C LYS A 80 -3.25 -24.56 11.54
N GLY A 81 -2.99 -24.76 12.82
CA GLY A 81 -2.55 -26.03 13.38
C GLY A 81 -3.71 -27.03 13.47
N LYS A 82 -3.38 -28.28 13.82
CA LYS A 82 -4.37 -29.37 13.96
C LYS A 82 -5.44 -29.06 15.02
N ASP A 83 -5.08 -28.27 16.03
CA ASP A 83 -5.97 -27.87 17.12
C ASP A 83 -6.81 -26.62 16.78
N GLY A 84 -6.76 -26.14 15.53
CA GLY A 84 -7.46 -24.93 15.08
C GLY A 84 -6.80 -23.61 15.50
N ASN A 85 -5.72 -23.66 16.27
CA ASN A 85 -4.94 -22.48 16.67
C ASN A 85 -4.01 -22.03 15.55
N TRP A 86 -3.78 -20.71 15.44
CA TRP A 86 -2.76 -20.16 14.55
C TRP A 86 -1.37 -20.52 15.05
N VAL A 87 -0.54 -21.07 14.17
CA VAL A 87 0.84 -21.46 14.44
C VAL A 87 1.77 -20.90 13.36
N ASN A 88 3.04 -20.72 13.72
CA ASN A 88 4.04 -20.27 12.77
C ASN A 88 4.23 -21.30 11.64
N ILE A 89 4.57 -20.82 10.45
CA ILE A 89 4.96 -21.66 9.33
C ILE A 89 6.33 -22.29 9.60
N ALA A 90 6.50 -23.53 9.18
CA ALA A 90 7.76 -24.26 9.29
C ALA A 90 8.64 -24.02 8.06
N LYS A 91 9.95 -24.30 8.17
CA LYS A 91 10.93 -24.16 7.09
C LYS A 91 10.57 -24.95 5.81
N GLY A 92 9.81 -26.04 5.94
CA GLY A 92 9.37 -26.87 4.82
C GLY A 92 8.02 -26.49 4.21
N ASP A 93 7.31 -25.51 4.77
CA ASP A 93 6.02 -25.09 4.22
C ASP A 93 6.25 -24.30 2.92
N ASN A 94 5.60 -24.74 1.84
CA ASN A 94 5.68 -24.09 0.54
C ASN A 94 4.62 -22.99 0.42
N ILE A 95 4.87 -21.86 1.07
CA ILE A 95 3.95 -20.72 1.12
C ILE A 95 4.68 -19.46 0.63
N SER A 96 4.04 -18.73 -0.28
CA SER A 96 4.51 -17.43 -0.77
C SER A 96 3.33 -16.48 -0.93
N ILE A 97 3.64 -15.19 -0.88
CA ILE A 97 2.73 -14.11 -1.25
C ILE A 97 2.64 -13.92 -2.77
N ILE A 98 1.59 -13.23 -3.21
CA ILE A 98 1.50 -12.60 -4.52
C ILE A 98 2.58 -11.52 -4.67
N GLN A 99 2.94 -11.16 -5.91
CA GLN A 99 3.83 -10.04 -6.17
C GLN A 99 3.26 -8.73 -5.60
N GLY A 100 4.16 -7.90 -5.09
CA GLY A 100 3.82 -6.53 -4.72
C GLY A 100 2.82 -6.47 -3.56
N ILE A 101 2.89 -7.39 -2.59
CA ILE A 101 1.90 -7.47 -1.50
C ILE A 101 1.67 -6.13 -0.79
N GLY A 102 2.70 -5.28 -0.69
CA GLY A 102 2.61 -3.97 -0.05
C GLY A 102 1.66 -2.98 -0.75
N VAL A 103 1.25 -3.26 -1.98
CA VAL A 103 0.25 -2.49 -2.74
C VAL A 103 -0.97 -3.31 -3.14
N THR A 104 -0.82 -4.62 -3.34
CA THR A 104 -1.90 -5.50 -3.82
C THR A 104 -2.80 -6.01 -2.71
N PHE A 105 -2.40 -5.90 -1.44
CA PHE A 105 -3.27 -6.28 -0.30
C PHE A 105 -4.52 -5.40 -0.21
N ALA A 106 -4.43 -4.14 -0.64
CA ALA A 106 -5.54 -3.20 -0.67
C ALA A 106 -6.46 -3.52 -1.87
N LYS A 107 -7.67 -4.00 -1.58
CA LYS A 107 -8.71 -4.23 -2.58
C LYS A 107 -9.29 -2.91 -3.07
N ASN A 108 -9.55 -2.00 -2.14
CA ASN A 108 -10.13 -0.69 -2.43
C ASN A 108 -9.49 0.38 -1.56
N ILE A 109 -9.41 1.59 -2.08
CA ILE A 109 -9.18 2.80 -1.29
C ILE A 109 -10.34 3.73 -1.56
N ARG A 110 -10.89 4.29 -0.48
CA ARG A 110 -11.90 5.32 -0.53
C ARG A 110 -11.38 6.55 0.20
N VAL A 111 -11.52 7.71 -0.43
CA VAL A 111 -11.03 8.97 0.13
C VAL A 111 -12.20 9.90 0.31
N LEU A 112 -12.35 10.42 1.52
CA LEU A 112 -13.36 11.39 1.89
C LEU A 112 -12.68 12.70 2.27
N ILE A 113 -13.23 13.82 1.79
CA ILE A 113 -12.82 15.16 2.19
C ILE A 113 -14.03 15.82 2.84
N ASN A 114 -13.89 16.26 4.09
CA ASN A 114 -14.97 16.82 4.91
C ASN A 114 -16.22 15.92 4.90
N GLY A 115 -16.04 14.61 5.00
CA GLY A 115 -17.11 13.61 4.99
C GLY A 115 -17.75 13.33 3.61
N ARG A 116 -17.30 13.99 2.54
CA ARG A 116 -17.76 13.70 1.17
C ARG A 116 -16.76 12.82 0.45
N GLU A 117 -17.23 11.71 -0.09
CA GLU A 117 -16.44 10.82 -0.95
C GLU A 117 -16.00 11.54 -2.23
N VAL A 118 -14.70 11.53 -2.50
CA VAL A 118 -14.08 12.15 -3.67
C VAL A 118 -13.49 11.11 -4.62
N SER A 119 -12.97 9.99 -4.08
CA SER A 119 -12.42 8.92 -4.92
C SER A 119 -12.73 7.54 -4.35
N ASN A 120 -12.99 6.58 -5.23
CA ASN A 120 -13.27 5.18 -4.90
C ASN A 120 -12.88 4.28 -6.10
N TYR A 121 -12.17 3.19 -5.83
CA TYR A 121 -11.66 2.27 -6.85
C TYR A 121 -12.53 1.03 -7.07
N ASN A 122 -13.74 1.00 -6.50
CA ASN A 122 -14.74 -0.06 -6.69
C ASN A 122 -14.21 -1.49 -6.46
N GLY A 123 -13.18 -1.64 -5.61
CA GLY A 123 -12.58 -2.92 -5.29
C GLY A 123 -11.64 -3.51 -6.36
N LEU A 124 -11.20 -2.70 -7.33
CA LEU A 124 -10.28 -3.10 -8.40
C LEU A 124 -8.87 -2.52 -8.24
N LEU A 125 -8.58 -1.86 -7.11
CA LEU A 125 -7.32 -1.16 -6.91
C LEU A 125 -6.11 -2.10 -6.99
N SER A 126 -6.21 -3.31 -6.43
CA SER A 126 -5.11 -4.27 -6.48
C SER A 126 -4.73 -4.67 -7.91
N TYR A 127 -5.72 -4.81 -8.79
CA TYR A 127 -5.48 -5.14 -10.20
C TYR A 127 -4.88 -3.96 -10.95
N LYS A 128 -5.42 -2.75 -10.73
CA LYS A 128 -4.83 -1.52 -11.26
C LYS A 128 -3.37 -1.40 -10.86
N ASN A 129 -3.07 -1.51 -9.57
CA ASN A 129 -1.70 -1.43 -9.07
C ASN A 129 -0.80 -2.49 -9.70
N TYR A 130 -1.24 -3.75 -9.71
CA TYR A 130 -0.45 -4.83 -10.31
C TYR A 130 -0.10 -4.54 -11.78
N LEU A 131 -1.08 -4.13 -12.58
CA LEU A 131 -0.88 -3.79 -13.99
C LEU A 131 -0.02 -2.53 -14.16
N ASP A 132 -0.24 -1.49 -13.37
CA ASP A 132 0.56 -0.26 -13.40
C ASP A 132 2.04 -0.58 -13.14
N TYR A 133 2.33 -1.39 -12.12
CA TYR A 133 3.72 -1.78 -11.79
C TYR A 133 4.32 -2.70 -12.85
N GLU A 134 3.53 -3.61 -13.44
CA GLU A 134 3.99 -4.51 -14.50
C GLU A 134 4.28 -3.76 -15.81
N LEU A 135 3.46 -2.76 -16.17
CA LEU A 135 3.55 -2.09 -17.47
C LEU A 135 4.40 -0.82 -17.44
N SER A 136 4.52 -0.15 -16.30
CA SER A 136 5.17 1.18 -16.21
C SER A 136 6.67 1.11 -15.88
N PHE A 137 7.15 0.00 -15.34
CA PHE A 137 8.54 -0.13 -14.89
C PHE A 137 9.35 -1.09 -15.75
N SER A 138 10.60 -0.72 -16.04
CA SER A 138 11.54 -1.62 -16.71
C SER A 138 11.89 -2.81 -15.80
N PRO A 139 12.34 -3.95 -16.37
CA PRO A 139 12.77 -5.12 -15.58
C PRO A 139 13.82 -4.77 -14.51
N GLU A 140 14.75 -3.86 -14.83
CA GLU A 140 15.80 -3.42 -13.93
C GLU A 140 15.23 -2.60 -12.76
N ALA A 141 14.26 -1.72 -13.02
CA ALA A 141 13.57 -0.96 -11.98
C ALA A 141 12.76 -1.87 -11.06
N LYS A 142 12.10 -2.91 -11.62
CA LYS A 142 11.37 -3.93 -10.86
C LYS A 142 12.28 -4.74 -9.93
N GLN A 143 13.51 -5.02 -10.34
CA GLN A 143 14.46 -5.79 -9.53
C GLN A 143 15.06 -4.98 -8.39
N ASN A 144 15.28 -3.67 -8.59
CA ASN A 144 15.97 -2.83 -7.61
C ASN A 144 15.00 -2.06 -6.69
N TYR A 145 14.12 -1.24 -7.27
CA TYR A 145 13.29 -0.30 -6.52
C TYR A 145 12.01 -0.96 -5.97
N LEU A 146 11.37 -1.84 -6.74
CA LEU A 146 10.09 -2.43 -6.33
C LEU A 146 10.24 -3.55 -5.28
N GLY A 147 11.46 -3.88 -4.85
CA GLY A 147 11.67 -4.75 -3.70
C GLY A 147 10.96 -4.26 -2.43
N VAL A 148 10.87 -2.92 -2.26
CA VAL A 148 10.23 -2.27 -1.09
C VAL A 148 8.71 -2.56 -0.97
N ILE A 149 8.04 -2.85 -2.09
CA ILE A 149 6.62 -3.21 -2.12
C ILE A 149 6.42 -4.74 -2.15
N GLY A 150 7.49 -5.54 -2.08
CA GLY A 150 7.44 -7.00 -2.16
C GLY A 150 7.44 -7.54 -3.59
N TRP A 151 7.95 -6.78 -4.56
CA TRP A 151 8.15 -7.27 -5.92
C TRP A 151 9.45 -8.06 -6.01
N GLN A 152 9.41 -9.25 -6.60
CA GLN A 152 10.59 -10.09 -6.82
C GLN A 152 10.59 -10.59 -8.25
N HIS A 153 11.54 -10.11 -9.07
CA HIS A 153 11.65 -10.54 -10.46
C HIS A 153 12.17 -11.97 -10.53
N SER A 154 11.56 -12.79 -11.40
CA SER A 154 12.14 -14.07 -11.77
C SER A 154 12.91 -13.93 -13.07
N GLY A 155 14.24 -14.05 -13.01
CA GLY A 155 15.10 -13.88 -14.19
C GLY A 155 14.80 -14.87 -15.34
N THR A 156 13.90 -15.82 -15.13
CA THR A 156 13.55 -16.89 -16.07
C THR A 156 12.17 -16.74 -16.70
N GLY A 157 11.32 -15.78 -16.29
CA GLY A 157 9.99 -15.57 -16.89
C GLY A 157 9.02 -16.75 -16.75
N VAL A 158 9.35 -17.72 -15.89
CA VAL A 158 8.57 -18.94 -15.67
C VAL A 158 7.54 -18.61 -14.60
N ASN A 159 6.26 -18.86 -14.91
CA ASN A 159 5.09 -18.81 -14.02
C ASN A 159 5.39 -18.38 -12.56
N PRO A 160 4.96 -17.18 -12.12
CA PRO A 160 5.27 -16.65 -10.78
C PRO A 160 4.67 -17.47 -9.62
N HIS A 161 3.84 -18.47 -9.93
CA HIS A 161 3.27 -19.43 -8.98
C HIS A 161 4.12 -20.70 -8.83
N ASN A 162 5.11 -20.93 -9.69
CA ASN A 162 5.95 -22.12 -9.62
C ASN A 162 6.86 -22.05 -8.39
N PRO A 163 6.80 -23.02 -7.46
CA PRO A 163 7.68 -23.05 -6.28
C PRO A 163 9.17 -23.10 -6.58
N ALA A 164 9.54 -23.59 -7.77
CA ALA A 164 10.93 -23.62 -8.23
C ALA A 164 11.39 -22.29 -8.85
N ASP A 165 10.49 -21.33 -9.03
CA ASP A 165 10.81 -20.02 -9.59
C ASP A 165 11.55 -19.15 -8.57
N ASN A 166 12.62 -18.49 -9.01
CA ASN A 166 13.45 -17.65 -8.13
C ASN A 166 12.65 -16.51 -7.48
N GLY A 167 11.66 -15.95 -8.20
CA GLY A 167 10.78 -14.91 -7.67
C GLY A 167 9.89 -15.44 -6.56
N TYR A 168 9.29 -16.62 -6.75
CA TYR A 168 8.51 -17.31 -5.71
C TYR A 168 9.37 -17.59 -4.47
N VAL A 169 10.53 -18.19 -4.65
CA VAL A 169 11.45 -18.55 -3.55
C VAL A 169 11.87 -17.29 -2.77
N ASN A 170 12.15 -16.18 -3.44
CA ASN A 170 12.54 -14.94 -2.78
C ASN A 170 11.38 -14.28 -2.02
N ARG A 171 10.15 -14.32 -2.54
CA ARG A 171 8.97 -13.87 -1.79
C ARG A 171 8.69 -14.75 -0.58
N ALA A 172 8.80 -16.07 -0.71
CA ALA A 172 8.65 -17.01 0.42
C ALA A 172 9.68 -16.75 1.53
N LYS A 173 10.93 -16.44 1.17
CA LYS A 173 12.00 -16.10 2.14
C LYS A 173 11.66 -14.90 3.02
N MET A 174 10.89 -13.92 2.54
CA MET A 174 10.50 -12.74 3.33
C MET A 174 9.71 -13.10 4.58
N PHE A 175 8.93 -14.18 4.53
CA PHE A 175 8.05 -14.63 5.61
C PHE A 175 8.49 -15.92 6.27
N LYS A 176 9.70 -16.42 5.93
CA LYS A 176 10.22 -17.68 6.46
C LYS A 176 10.09 -17.74 7.98
N GLU A 177 9.58 -18.87 8.48
CA GLU A 177 9.36 -19.09 9.93
C GLU A 177 8.44 -18.03 10.57
N SER A 178 7.53 -17.48 9.76
CA SER A 178 6.60 -16.42 10.15
C SER A 178 7.30 -15.16 10.65
N LYS A 179 8.43 -14.81 10.03
CA LYS A 179 9.04 -13.51 10.22
C LYS A 179 8.08 -12.40 9.77
N VAL A 180 8.08 -11.29 10.52
CA VAL A 180 7.38 -10.07 10.11
C VAL A 180 8.14 -9.43 8.96
N ALA A 181 7.46 -9.26 7.83
CA ALA A 181 7.97 -8.52 6.68
C ALA A 181 7.37 -7.10 6.67
N GLN A 182 8.20 -6.13 6.33
CA GLN A 182 7.84 -4.71 6.29
C GLN A 182 7.80 -4.25 4.84
N PHE A 183 6.77 -3.49 4.47
CA PHE A 183 6.63 -2.91 3.15
C PHE A 183 6.31 -1.43 3.25
N TYR A 184 6.82 -0.67 2.30
CA TYR A 184 6.56 0.75 2.18
C TYR A 184 6.10 1.04 0.76
N SER A 185 4.89 1.57 0.61
CA SER A 185 4.28 1.79 -0.69
C SER A 185 3.67 3.18 -0.83
N LYS A 186 3.76 3.78 -2.01
CA LYS A 186 3.01 5.00 -2.31
C LYS A 186 1.53 4.64 -2.44
N LEU A 187 0.66 5.43 -1.82
CA LEU A 187 -0.78 5.29 -2.02
C LEU A 187 -1.13 5.76 -3.44
N ASN A 188 -1.58 4.84 -4.29
CA ASN A 188 -1.87 5.11 -5.69
C ASN A 188 -3.35 5.46 -5.88
N PHE A 189 -3.74 6.65 -5.42
CA PHE A 189 -5.05 7.24 -5.73
C PHE A 189 -4.93 8.60 -6.44
N GLU A 190 -6.00 9.05 -7.10
CA GLU A 190 -5.99 10.22 -7.99
C GLU A 190 -5.42 11.48 -7.33
N LEU A 191 -5.88 11.81 -6.13
CA LEU A 191 -5.40 12.98 -5.38
C LEU A 191 -3.93 12.82 -4.90
N ALA A 192 -3.41 11.59 -4.79
CA ALA A 192 -2.01 11.31 -4.48
C ALA A 192 -1.12 11.23 -5.74
N ASN A 193 -1.72 11.30 -6.93
CA ASN A 193 -1.02 11.28 -8.21
C ASN A 193 -0.95 12.66 -8.88
N GLN A 194 -1.43 13.70 -8.22
CA GLN A 194 -1.23 15.09 -8.62
C GLN A 194 -0.19 15.79 -7.72
N GLU A 195 0.40 16.87 -8.23
CA GLU A 195 1.37 17.69 -7.50
C GLU A 195 0.71 18.81 -6.66
N LEU A 196 -0.61 19.00 -6.79
CA LEU A 196 -1.34 20.04 -6.09
C LEU A 196 -1.52 19.69 -4.61
N TRP A 197 -1.23 20.66 -3.75
CA TRP A 197 -1.40 20.53 -2.32
C TRP A 197 -2.85 20.71 -1.92
N MET A 198 -3.28 19.93 -0.94
CA MET A 198 -4.58 20.10 -0.31
C MET A 198 -4.57 21.38 0.51
N VAL A 199 -5.61 22.19 0.33
CA VAL A 199 -5.77 23.44 1.08
C VAL A 199 -5.94 23.18 2.58
N PRO A 200 -5.53 24.12 3.45
CA PRO A 200 -5.69 24.01 4.89
C PRO A 200 -7.16 23.86 5.32
N ASN A 201 -7.36 23.45 6.57
CA ASN A 201 -8.65 23.28 7.23
C ASN A 201 -9.58 22.26 6.57
N LEU A 202 -9.03 21.32 5.80
CA LEU A 202 -9.74 20.16 5.29
C LEU A 202 -9.52 18.96 6.21
N GLU A 203 -10.60 18.25 6.51
CA GLU A 203 -10.54 16.91 7.06
C GLU A 203 -10.38 15.93 5.90
N ILE A 204 -9.36 15.08 5.94
CA ILE A 204 -9.13 14.03 4.94
C ILE A 204 -9.20 12.69 5.66
N GLU A 205 -10.07 11.82 5.17
CA GLU A 205 -10.19 10.45 5.63
C GLU A 205 -9.84 9.50 4.48
N ILE A 206 -8.98 8.53 4.77
CA ILE A 206 -8.57 7.49 3.84
C ILE A 206 -8.99 6.16 4.43
N GLU A 207 -9.91 5.50 3.75
CA GLU A 207 -10.42 4.17 4.06
C GLU A 207 -9.71 3.15 3.17
N ILE A 208 -8.92 2.25 3.76
CA ILE A 208 -8.27 1.16 3.04
C ILE A 208 -9.05 -0.13 3.32
N HIS A 209 -9.67 -0.67 2.28
CA HIS A 209 -10.34 -1.95 2.32
C HIS A 209 -9.36 -3.02 1.84
N PRO A 210 -8.82 -3.87 2.72
CA PRO A 210 -8.00 -5.00 2.31
C PRO A 210 -8.86 -6.03 1.58
N HIS A 211 -8.20 -6.91 0.83
CA HIS A 211 -8.83 -8.17 0.41
C HIS A 211 -9.27 -8.96 1.63
N ARG A 212 -10.26 -9.83 1.45
CA ARG A 212 -10.64 -10.78 2.50
C ARG A 212 -9.42 -11.64 2.83
N LEU A 213 -8.75 -11.35 3.95
CA LEU A 213 -7.56 -12.07 4.42
C LEU A 213 -7.88 -13.48 4.96
N GLY A 214 -9.12 -13.95 4.80
CA GLY A 214 -9.58 -15.29 5.16
C GLY A 214 -9.74 -16.24 3.97
N GLY A 215 -8.86 -16.16 2.96
CA GLY A 215 -8.99 -16.98 1.76
C GLY A 215 -7.95 -16.72 0.66
N LEU A 216 -6.69 -16.46 1.02
CA LEU A 216 -5.60 -16.73 0.08
C LEU A 216 -5.20 -18.21 0.24
N GLU A 217 -6.17 -19.06 -0.11
CA GLU A 217 -5.98 -20.49 -0.27
C GLU A 217 -5.30 -20.64 -1.64
N ILE A 218 -3.96 -20.70 -1.63
CA ILE A 218 -3.26 -21.31 -2.75
C ILE A 218 -3.57 -22.79 -2.62
N ASP A 219 -4.58 -23.23 -3.36
CA ASP A 219 -5.03 -24.61 -3.49
C ASP A 219 -3.88 -25.47 -4.08
N PRO A 220 -3.37 -26.48 -3.36
CA PRO A 220 -2.73 -27.61 -3.96
C PRO A 220 -3.68 -28.79 -3.79
N LYS A 221 -4.72 -28.89 -4.64
CA LYS A 221 -5.66 -30.02 -4.72
C LYS A 221 -6.06 -30.59 -3.36
N ASP A 222 -7.21 -30.19 -2.82
CA ASP A 222 -8.23 -31.17 -2.45
C ASP A 222 -9.51 -30.49 -1.93
N ALA A 223 -10.61 -31.08 -2.35
CA ALA A 223 -11.97 -30.59 -2.22
C ALA A 223 -12.54 -30.66 -0.78
N ASP A 224 -13.50 -29.78 -0.56
CA ASP A 224 -14.72 -29.99 0.24
C ASP A 224 -14.55 -30.28 1.74
N THR A 225 -14.90 -29.31 2.58
CA THR A 225 -16.02 -29.44 3.53
C THR A 225 -16.15 -28.21 4.43
N SER A 226 -17.41 -27.79 4.61
CA SER A 226 -17.97 -26.96 5.67
C SER A 226 -17.08 -26.65 6.90
N ARG A 227 -17.11 -25.40 7.40
CA ARG A 227 -17.57 -25.04 8.77
C ARG A 227 -17.04 -23.69 9.24
N SER A 228 -17.96 -22.94 9.84
CA SER A 228 -17.76 -21.73 10.64
C SER A 228 -16.74 -21.91 11.77
N MET A 229 -16.16 -20.82 12.29
CA MET A 229 -15.91 -20.68 13.74
C MET A 229 -15.37 -19.31 14.19
N ASN A 230 -15.76 -19.00 15.43
CA ASN A 230 -15.71 -17.75 16.17
C ASN A 230 -14.35 -17.37 16.77
N ALA A 231 -14.15 -16.08 17.06
CA ALA A 231 -12.98 -15.53 17.74
C ALA A 231 -13.16 -15.40 19.26
N ARG A 232 -12.10 -15.70 20.03
CA ARG A 232 -12.06 -15.62 21.50
C ARG A 232 -11.68 -14.23 22.00
N LYS A 233 -12.37 -13.78 23.06
CA LYS A 233 -12.18 -12.53 23.81
C LYS A 233 -10.97 -12.62 24.75
N ARG A 234 -10.12 -11.58 24.82
CA ARG A 234 -9.22 -11.32 25.96
C ARG A 234 -9.70 -10.07 26.67
N THR A 235 -10.16 -10.22 27.90
CA THR A 235 -10.50 -9.14 28.83
C THR A 235 -9.20 -8.66 29.49
N TYR A 236 -8.91 -7.36 29.45
CA TYR A 236 -7.88 -6.76 30.30
C TYR A 236 -8.54 -6.19 31.56
N VAL A 237 -8.09 -6.66 32.72
CA VAL A 237 -8.41 -6.08 34.03
C VAL A 237 -7.45 -4.91 34.24
N GLN A 238 -8.00 -3.70 34.33
CA GLN A 238 -7.27 -2.51 34.74
C GLN A 238 -6.95 -2.65 36.23
N LYS A 239 -5.66 -2.58 36.57
CA LYS A 239 -5.21 -2.54 37.97
C LYS A 239 -4.99 -1.08 38.30
N ASP A 240 -5.81 -0.56 39.21
CA ASP A 240 -5.65 0.78 39.75
C ASP A 240 -4.34 0.89 40.54
N SER A 241 -3.65 2.00 40.31
CA SER A 241 -2.64 2.57 41.19
C SER A 241 -2.84 4.09 41.19
#